data_AF-N6U5R3-F1
#
_entry.id   AF-N6U5R3-F1
#
_cell.length_a   1.000
_cell.length_b   1.000
_cell.length_c   1.000
_cell.angle_alpha   90.00
_cell.angle_beta   90.00
_cell.angle_gamma   90.00
#
_symmetry.space_group_name_H-M   'P 1'
#
loop_
_entity.id
_entity.type
_entity.pdbx_description
1 polymer ?
#
loop_
_entity_poly.entity_id
_entity_poly.type
_entity_poly.pdbx_seq_one_letter_code
_entity_poly.pdbx_strand_id
1 'polypeptide(L)'
;MSERAQRELVPKIKLLEPFNYILQVPGKNIRAKLAEAFNLWLEIPEDQMALVTDVVQILHNSSLLLDDIQDNSILRRGIPVAHAIYGIPSTINAANYASFIAVERAQNLNHPEATSIAVEQILELYRGQGMEIYWRDNFACPSEEEYKEMVTRKTGGLFMLAIRLMQLFSNNKDDFSKISAILGLYFQIRDDYLNLVSKTRDQAVISDLEGQLHSFLKHLNARTYHRIRRSVPLLARFWYFYMTSVYNLQTLGEEYTGTLRLTRDRKVPTKLHQLVWLILHIGGEPLALRALGHAESIVKKSPSLTQPAKDVLLKCVECFKGQAPLLKRIHHFLFYINGKYYHIANRFAGIKYVLVRHWLQSDSFAGSFKLLGKLSLFYILFNGIQPFLTAEPQGPDKTVQTITTQSVKCIVCADQIRNPTATPCGHVFCWACLCDSLNYQKACPLCREEVQSDRIIFLQNYV
;
A
#
# COMPACT_ATOMS: atom_id res chain seq x y z
N MET A 1 -17.15 -36.32 9.16
CA MET A 1 -16.62 -35.56 10.31
C MET A 1 -17.74 -35.43 11.34
N SER A 2 -17.51 -35.68 12.63
CA SER A 2 -18.56 -35.62 13.66
C SER A 2 -18.98 -34.17 13.94
N GLU A 3 -20.25 -33.93 14.29
CA GLU A 3 -20.78 -32.61 14.69
C GLU A 3 -19.96 -31.94 15.80
N ARG A 4 -19.32 -32.74 16.67
CA ARG A 4 -18.45 -32.27 17.74
C ARG A 4 -17.14 -31.67 17.21
N ALA A 5 -16.54 -32.27 16.18
CA ALA A 5 -15.36 -31.73 15.51
C ALA A 5 -15.69 -30.42 14.77
N GLN A 6 -16.87 -30.32 14.14
CA GLN A 6 -17.31 -29.07 13.51
C GLN A 6 -17.58 -27.96 14.54
N ARG A 7 -18.11 -28.27 15.73
CA ARG A 7 -18.34 -27.28 16.81
C ARG A 7 -17.05 -26.77 17.48
N GLU A 8 -15.97 -27.54 17.50
CA GLU A 8 -14.65 -27.09 17.99
C GLU A 8 -13.82 -26.34 16.93
N LEU A 9 -14.04 -26.62 15.64
CA LEU A 9 -13.33 -25.94 14.54
C LEU A 9 -13.77 -24.48 14.35
N VAL A 10 -15.06 -24.17 14.47
CA VAL A 10 -15.61 -22.82 14.27
C VAL A 10 -15.00 -21.77 15.24
N PRO A 11 -14.89 -22.03 16.56
CA PRO A 11 -14.21 -21.09 17.47
C PRO A 11 -12.72 -20.98 17.16
N LYS A 12 -12.01 -22.07 16.81
CA LYS A 12 -10.58 -22.01 16.44
C LYS A 12 -10.32 -21.15 15.21
N ILE A 13 -11.19 -21.21 14.20
CA ILE A 13 -11.08 -20.39 12.98
C ILE A 13 -11.25 -18.90 13.30
N LYS A 14 -12.22 -18.55 14.15
CA LYS A 14 -12.47 -17.15 14.55
C LYS A 14 -11.33 -16.55 15.37
N LEU A 15 -10.69 -17.34 16.23
CA LEU A 15 -9.57 -16.89 17.07
C LEU A 15 -8.31 -16.54 16.27
N LEU A 16 -8.15 -17.13 15.08
CA LEU A 16 -7.01 -16.90 14.20
C LEU A 16 -7.34 -15.95 13.03
N GLU A 17 -8.49 -15.29 13.01
CA GLU A 17 -8.83 -14.34 11.93
C GLU A 17 -7.76 -13.25 11.71
N PRO A 18 -7.20 -12.59 12.74
CA PRO A 18 -6.13 -11.62 12.55
C PRO A 18 -4.86 -12.23 11.92
N PHE A 19 -4.58 -13.49 12.24
CA PHE A 19 -3.45 -14.25 11.70
C PHE A 19 -3.71 -14.70 10.25
N ASN A 20 -4.90 -15.20 9.96
CA ASN A 20 -5.31 -15.56 8.60
C ASN A 20 -5.34 -14.32 7.69
N TYR A 21 -5.69 -13.15 8.22
CA TYR A 21 -5.67 -11.90 7.47
C TYR A 21 -4.26 -11.53 6.99
N ILE A 22 -3.22 -11.62 7.85
CA ILE A 22 -1.86 -11.29 7.42
C ILE A 22 -1.29 -12.30 6.40
N LEU A 23 -1.77 -13.56 6.43
CA LEU A 23 -1.41 -14.59 5.46
C LEU A 23 -2.00 -14.33 4.05
N GLN A 24 -3.12 -13.60 3.93
CA GLN A 24 -3.73 -13.29 2.64
C GLN A 24 -2.86 -12.37 1.77
N VAL A 25 -1.94 -11.62 2.38
CA VAL A 25 -1.03 -10.75 1.63
C VAL A 25 0.33 -11.41 1.50
N PRO A 26 0.70 -11.93 0.31
CA PRO A 26 1.94 -12.66 0.14
C PRO A 26 3.14 -11.75 0.45
N GLY A 27 4.03 -12.26 1.30
CA GLY A 27 5.33 -11.65 1.53
C GLY A 27 6.28 -11.92 0.36
N LYS A 28 7.50 -11.35 0.42
CA LYS A 28 8.56 -11.65 -0.57
C LYS A 28 9.13 -13.08 -0.44
N ASN A 29 8.61 -13.89 0.50
CA ASN A 29 9.01 -15.27 0.79
C ASN A 29 10.53 -15.49 0.86
N ILE A 30 11.26 -14.49 1.37
CA ILE A 30 12.72 -14.54 1.43
C ILE A 30 13.20 -15.64 2.39
N ARG A 31 12.46 -15.88 3.48
CA ARG A 31 12.77 -16.92 4.47
C ARG A 31 12.67 -18.34 3.88
N ALA A 32 11.65 -18.62 3.08
CA ALA A 32 11.51 -19.91 2.40
C ALA A 32 12.68 -20.15 1.43
N LYS A 33 13.03 -19.14 0.61
CA LYS A 33 14.19 -19.21 -0.29
C LYS A 33 15.51 -19.40 0.45
N LEU A 34 15.66 -18.80 1.63
CA LEU A 34 16.83 -19.01 2.46
C LEU A 34 16.86 -20.43 3.02
N ALA A 35 15.75 -20.97 3.50
CA ALA A 35 15.66 -22.36 3.94
C ALA A 35 16.05 -23.33 2.80
N GLU A 36 15.55 -23.09 1.58
CA GLU A 36 15.96 -23.84 0.38
C GLU A 36 17.47 -23.72 0.10
N ALA A 37 18.05 -22.52 0.23
CA ALA A 37 19.48 -22.31 0.03
C ALA A 37 20.34 -23.04 1.09
N PHE A 38 19.95 -23.01 2.36
CA PHE A 38 20.63 -23.78 3.41
C PHE A 38 20.43 -25.29 3.25
N ASN A 39 19.31 -25.72 2.66
CA ASN A 39 19.08 -27.13 2.41
C ASN A 39 20.06 -27.74 1.38
N LEU A 40 20.73 -26.92 0.56
CA LEU A 40 21.82 -27.39 -0.29
C LEU A 40 23.03 -27.92 0.51
N TRP A 41 23.20 -27.47 1.76
CA TRP A 41 24.26 -27.97 2.66
C TRP A 41 23.73 -28.97 3.69
N LEU A 42 22.48 -28.81 4.12
CA LEU A 42 21.89 -29.62 5.18
C LEU A 42 21.21 -30.90 4.65
N GLU A 43 20.83 -30.95 3.38
CA GLU A 43 20.31 -32.14 2.70
C GLU A 43 19.21 -32.88 3.49
N ILE A 44 18.25 -32.13 4.06
CA ILE A 44 17.15 -32.71 4.83
C ILE A 44 16.02 -33.22 3.93
N PRO A 45 15.27 -34.25 4.36
CA PRO A 45 14.09 -34.74 3.66
C PRO A 45 13.02 -33.66 3.45
N GLU A 46 12.31 -33.72 2.31
CA GLU A 46 11.31 -32.71 1.92
C GLU A 46 10.12 -32.64 2.89
N ASP A 47 9.72 -33.77 3.47
CA ASP A 47 8.67 -33.85 4.51
C ASP A 47 9.09 -33.11 5.79
N GLN A 48 10.34 -33.29 6.24
CA GLN A 48 10.86 -32.57 7.40
C GLN A 48 11.03 -31.08 7.11
N MET A 49 11.48 -30.74 5.89
CA MET A 49 11.63 -29.36 5.46
C MET A 49 10.30 -28.60 5.48
N ALA A 50 9.21 -29.24 5.04
CA ALA A 50 7.88 -28.65 5.08
C ALA A 50 7.42 -28.38 6.53
N LEU A 51 7.66 -29.31 7.46
CA LEU A 51 7.30 -29.13 8.87
C LEU A 51 8.12 -28.01 9.54
N VAL A 52 9.43 -27.94 9.28
CA VAL A 52 10.29 -26.86 9.80
C VAL A 52 9.85 -25.50 9.24
N THR A 53 9.53 -25.45 7.95
CA THR A 53 9.06 -24.22 7.29
C THR A 53 7.74 -23.73 7.89
N ASP A 54 6.81 -24.64 8.21
CA ASP A 54 5.54 -24.30 8.87
C ASP A 54 5.77 -23.63 10.23
N VAL A 55 6.62 -24.22 11.08
CA VAL A 55 6.97 -23.66 12.40
C VAL A 55 7.54 -22.24 12.28
N VAL A 56 8.52 -22.06 11.39
CA VAL A 56 9.20 -20.77 11.19
C VAL A 56 8.23 -19.72 10.63
N GLN A 57 7.36 -20.12 9.69
CA GLN A 57 6.38 -19.22 9.09
C GLN A 57 5.31 -18.78 10.08
N ILE A 58 4.85 -19.67 10.97
CA ILE A 58 3.89 -19.32 12.01
C ILE A 58 4.50 -18.29 12.97
N LEU A 59 5.72 -18.53 13.47
CA LEU A 59 6.42 -17.59 14.36
C LEU A 59 6.74 -16.26 13.69
N HIS A 60 7.08 -16.27 12.40
CA HIS A 60 7.33 -15.05 11.67
C HIS A 60 6.06 -14.18 11.59
N ASN A 61 4.92 -14.76 11.22
CA ASN A 61 3.71 -13.97 11.06
C ASN A 61 3.10 -13.59 12.42
N SER A 62 3.27 -14.41 13.46
CA SER A 62 2.82 -14.04 14.81
C SER A 62 3.62 -12.87 15.37
N SER A 63 4.95 -12.87 15.19
CA SER A 63 5.81 -11.75 15.61
C SER A 63 5.47 -10.47 14.84
N LEU A 64 5.18 -10.53 13.54
CA LEU A 64 4.74 -9.35 12.77
C LEU A 64 3.46 -8.71 13.31
N LEU A 65 2.50 -9.51 13.78
CA LEU A 65 1.26 -8.97 14.36
C LEU A 65 1.53 -8.18 15.66
N LEU A 66 2.46 -8.67 16.48
CA LEU A 66 2.86 -7.99 17.73
C LEU A 66 3.70 -6.76 17.42
N ASP A 67 4.66 -6.86 16.51
CA ASP A 67 5.54 -5.78 16.06
C ASP A 67 4.73 -4.62 15.48
N ASP A 68 3.77 -4.89 14.59
CA ASP A 68 2.87 -3.86 14.03
C ASP A 68 2.10 -3.10 15.14
N ILE A 69 1.73 -3.75 16.24
CA ILE A 69 1.07 -3.11 17.40
C ILE A 69 2.09 -2.30 18.21
N GLN A 70 3.23 -2.91 18.52
CA GLN A 70 4.27 -2.32 19.37
C GLN A 70 4.89 -1.07 18.73
N ASP A 71 4.95 -1.02 17.41
CA ASP A 71 5.45 0.12 16.63
C ASP A 71 4.34 1.09 16.21
N ASN A 72 3.09 0.82 16.58
CA ASN A 72 1.93 1.62 16.18
C ASN A 72 1.86 1.81 14.64
N SER A 73 2.15 0.73 13.90
CA SER A 73 2.19 0.73 12.44
C SER A 73 0.78 0.93 11.86
N ILE A 74 0.68 1.66 10.75
CA ILE A 74 -0.62 1.92 10.08
C ILE A 74 -0.87 0.90 8.96
N LEU A 75 0.18 0.53 8.22
CA LEU A 75 0.10 -0.35 7.05
C LEU A 75 1.15 -1.45 7.11
N ARG A 76 0.77 -2.64 6.66
CA ARG A 76 1.67 -3.77 6.41
C ARG A 76 1.51 -4.19 4.95
N ARG A 77 2.60 -4.22 4.17
CA ARG A 77 2.57 -4.63 2.75
C ARG A 77 1.53 -3.89 1.89
N GLY A 78 1.19 -2.65 2.25
CA GLY A 78 0.23 -1.80 1.53
C GLY A 78 -1.25 -1.98 1.91
N ILE A 79 -1.56 -2.89 2.84
CA ILE A 79 -2.90 -3.06 3.43
C ILE A 79 -2.92 -2.56 4.88
N PRO A 80 -4.10 -2.24 5.46
CA PRO A 80 -4.22 -1.93 6.89
C PRO A 80 -3.68 -3.08 7.74
N VAL A 81 -2.99 -2.74 8.83
CA VAL A 81 -2.55 -3.69 9.86
C VAL A 81 -3.74 -4.42 10.49
N ALA A 82 -3.52 -5.65 10.96
CA ALA A 82 -4.59 -6.49 11.51
C ALA A 82 -5.29 -5.85 12.72
N HIS A 83 -4.54 -5.16 13.59
CA HIS A 83 -5.10 -4.51 14.78
C HIS A 83 -6.00 -3.32 14.46
N ALA A 84 -5.88 -2.71 13.27
CA ALA A 84 -6.79 -1.66 12.81
C ALA A 84 -8.15 -2.22 12.36
N ILE A 85 -8.22 -3.51 12.03
CA ILE A 85 -9.45 -4.19 11.56
C ILE A 85 -10.12 -4.94 12.71
N TYR A 86 -9.35 -5.77 13.42
CA TYR A 86 -9.86 -6.69 14.44
C TYR A 86 -9.72 -6.15 15.87
N GLY A 87 -9.04 -5.00 16.03
CA GLY A 87 -8.69 -4.42 17.32
C GLY A 87 -7.40 -4.98 17.91
N ILE A 88 -6.78 -4.19 18.78
CA ILE A 88 -5.56 -4.55 19.51
C ILE A 88 -5.76 -5.83 20.36
N PRO A 89 -6.82 -5.98 21.18
CA PRO A 89 -6.95 -7.15 22.04
C PRO A 89 -7.04 -8.48 21.27
N SER A 90 -7.86 -8.52 20.23
CA SER A 90 -8.01 -9.71 19.38
C SER A 90 -6.70 -10.07 18.68
N THR A 91 -5.96 -9.07 18.20
CA THR A 91 -4.73 -9.28 17.45
C THR A 91 -3.60 -9.79 18.35
N ILE A 92 -3.46 -9.23 19.57
CA ILE A 92 -2.51 -9.75 20.58
C ILE A 92 -2.85 -11.20 20.93
N ASN A 93 -4.13 -11.49 21.19
CA ASN A 93 -4.54 -12.85 21.53
C ASN A 93 -4.25 -13.85 20.40
N ALA A 94 -4.59 -13.49 19.15
CA ALA A 94 -4.32 -14.32 17.98
C ALA A 94 -2.82 -14.55 17.76
N ALA A 95 -1.99 -13.51 17.92
CA ALA A 95 -0.55 -13.62 17.76
C ALA A 95 0.08 -14.52 18.83
N ASN A 96 -0.30 -14.35 20.10
CA ASN A 96 0.17 -15.20 21.19
C ASN A 96 -0.27 -16.65 20.99
N TYR A 97 -1.54 -16.87 20.60
CA TYR A 97 -2.05 -18.20 20.31
C TYR A 97 -1.27 -18.87 19.17
N ALA A 98 -1.00 -18.15 18.07
CA ALA A 98 -0.20 -18.65 16.97
C ALA A 98 1.24 -19.01 17.40
N SER A 99 1.87 -18.23 18.28
CA SER A 99 3.20 -18.55 18.82
C SER A 99 3.21 -19.88 19.60
N PHE A 100 2.17 -20.18 20.39
CA PHE A 100 2.05 -21.47 21.06
C PHE A 100 1.72 -22.63 20.10
N ILE A 101 0.94 -22.37 19.05
CA ILE A 101 0.74 -23.35 17.96
C ILE A 101 2.08 -23.70 17.32
N ALA A 102 2.98 -22.74 17.11
CA ALA A 102 4.30 -23.05 16.56
C ALA A 102 5.14 -23.95 17.49
N VAL A 103 5.02 -23.79 18.81
CA VAL A 103 5.67 -24.68 19.78
C VAL A 103 5.06 -26.09 19.72
N GLU A 104 3.73 -26.20 19.62
CA GLU A 104 3.04 -27.49 19.39
C GLU A 104 3.50 -28.14 18.06
N ARG A 105 3.69 -27.36 17.00
CA ARG A 105 4.19 -27.83 15.71
C ARG A 105 5.65 -28.27 15.79
N ALA A 106 6.48 -27.58 16.55
CA ALA A 106 7.86 -27.98 16.82
C ALA A 106 7.93 -29.32 17.56
N GLN A 107 6.99 -29.60 18.46
CA GLN A 107 6.88 -30.92 19.10
C GLN A 107 6.54 -32.04 18.09
N ASN A 108 5.73 -31.74 17.08
CA ASN A 108 5.37 -32.70 16.02
C ASN A 108 6.51 -33.04 15.06
N LEU A 109 7.67 -32.37 15.17
CA LEU A 109 8.90 -32.76 14.48
C LEU A 109 9.48 -34.08 15.02
N ASN A 110 8.95 -34.61 16.15
CA ASN A 110 9.37 -35.88 16.75
C ASN A 110 10.87 -35.96 17.10
N HIS A 111 11.51 -34.82 17.36
CA HIS A 111 12.89 -34.76 17.83
C HIS A 111 12.93 -34.16 19.25
N PRO A 112 13.65 -34.77 20.22
CA PRO A 112 13.65 -34.35 21.63
C PRO A 112 14.11 -32.89 21.83
N GLU A 113 15.03 -32.41 20.99
CA GLU A 113 15.58 -31.06 21.08
C GLU A 113 14.74 -29.98 20.36
N ALA A 114 13.77 -30.36 19.51
CA ALA A 114 13.05 -29.40 18.66
C ALA A 114 12.28 -28.35 19.47
N THR A 115 11.55 -28.79 20.50
CA THR A 115 10.81 -27.89 21.40
C THR A 115 11.76 -26.98 22.18
N SER A 116 12.90 -27.51 22.64
CA SER A 116 13.89 -26.72 23.39
C SER A 116 14.49 -25.61 22.52
N ILE A 117 14.85 -25.93 21.27
CA ILE A 117 15.35 -24.95 20.29
C ILE A 117 14.28 -23.89 19.99
N ALA A 118 13.03 -24.29 19.76
CA ALA A 118 11.95 -23.35 19.49
C ALA A 118 11.75 -22.36 20.65
N VAL A 119 11.69 -22.86 21.89
CA VAL A 119 11.55 -22.02 23.09
C VAL A 119 12.75 -21.08 23.26
N GLU A 120 13.96 -21.59 23.10
CA GLU A 120 15.19 -20.79 23.20
C GLU A 120 15.19 -19.62 22.20
N GLN A 121 14.84 -19.88 20.94
CA GLN A 121 14.82 -18.85 19.90
C GLN A 121 13.67 -17.85 20.08
N ILE A 122 12.52 -18.29 20.60
CA ILE A 122 11.43 -17.37 20.98
C ILE A 122 11.89 -16.43 22.10
N LEU A 123 12.62 -16.93 23.10
CA LEU A 123 13.16 -16.10 24.18
C LEU A 123 14.16 -15.07 23.65
N GLU A 124 15.07 -15.46 22.76
CA GLU A 124 16.00 -14.51 22.12
C GLU A 124 15.29 -13.44 21.31
N LEU A 125 14.25 -13.80 20.55
CA LEU A 125 13.42 -12.84 19.82
C LEU A 125 12.84 -11.77 20.76
N TYR A 126 12.25 -12.18 21.89
CA TYR A 126 11.67 -11.25 22.86
C TYR A 126 12.73 -10.42 23.60
N ARG A 127 13.93 -10.98 23.86
CA ARG A 127 15.06 -10.22 24.42
C ARG A 127 15.48 -9.11 23.46
N GLY A 128 15.66 -9.43 22.18
CA GLY A 128 15.98 -8.44 21.15
C GLY A 128 14.91 -7.37 21.00
N GLN A 129 13.63 -7.76 20.86
CA GLN A 129 12.52 -6.82 20.78
C GLN A 129 12.42 -5.92 22.03
N GLY A 130 12.64 -6.50 23.22
CA GLY A 130 12.61 -5.76 24.47
C GLY A 130 13.70 -4.68 24.56
N MET A 131 14.91 -4.96 24.08
CA MET A 131 16.00 -3.97 24.02
C MET A 131 15.61 -2.78 23.13
N GLU A 132 15.08 -3.06 21.93
CA GLU A 132 14.65 -2.03 20.97
C GLU A 132 13.53 -1.14 21.55
N ILE A 133 12.48 -1.76 22.11
CA ILE A 133 11.38 -1.03 22.75
C ILE A 133 11.89 -0.19 23.92
N TYR A 134 12.76 -0.74 24.75
CA TYR A 134 13.35 -0.01 25.89
C TYR A 134 14.09 1.23 25.42
N TRP A 135 14.99 1.11 24.44
CA TRP A 135 15.73 2.24 23.90
C TRP A 135 14.82 3.31 23.29
N ARG A 136 13.83 2.88 22.51
CA ARG A 136 12.85 3.76 21.87
C ARG A 136 12.02 4.54 22.89
N ASP A 137 11.47 3.86 23.89
CA ASP A 137 10.52 4.45 24.85
C ASP A 137 11.23 5.28 25.94
N ASN A 138 12.52 5.01 26.19
CA ASN A 138 13.36 5.77 27.13
C ASN A 138 14.27 6.80 26.45
N PHE A 139 14.18 6.97 25.13
CA PHE A 139 15.02 7.88 24.34
C PHE A 139 16.54 7.65 24.55
N ALA A 140 16.93 6.40 24.81
CA ALA A 140 18.32 6.00 24.98
C ALA A 140 18.88 5.52 23.64
N CYS A 141 19.87 6.24 23.09
CA CYS A 141 20.51 5.84 21.84
C CYS A 141 21.53 4.71 22.12
N PRO A 142 21.38 3.50 21.55
CA PRO A 142 22.35 2.43 21.72
C PRO A 142 23.64 2.73 20.96
N SER A 143 24.74 2.14 21.42
CA SER A 143 25.97 2.02 20.61
C SER A 143 25.76 1.09 19.41
N GLU A 144 26.66 1.18 18.43
CA GLU A 144 26.60 0.32 17.24
C GLU A 144 26.70 -1.18 17.61
N GLU A 145 27.50 -1.52 18.61
CA GLU A 145 27.66 -2.90 19.08
C GLU A 145 26.41 -3.42 19.80
N GLU A 146 25.78 -2.59 20.64
CA GLU A 146 24.50 -2.93 21.26
C GLU A 146 23.41 -3.13 20.21
N TYR A 147 23.35 -2.26 19.20
CA TYR A 147 22.43 -2.42 18.08
C TYR A 147 22.68 -3.75 17.34
N LYS A 148 23.93 -4.08 16.99
CA LYS A 148 24.27 -5.38 16.35
C LYS A 148 23.83 -6.57 17.20
N GLU A 149 24.01 -6.50 18.51
CA GLU A 149 23.57 -7.56 19.42
C GLU A 149 22.05 -7.71 19.40
N MET A 150 21.30 -6.60 19.54
CA MET A 150 19.84 -6.60 19.47
C MET A 150 19.34 -7.21 18.16
N VAL A 151 19.92 -6.80 17.02
CA VAL A 151 19.54 -7.30 15.70
C VAL A 151 19.81 -8.79 15.54
N THR A 152 20.93 -9.27 16.09
CA THR A 152 21.29 -10.69 16.06
C THR A 152 20.25 -11.50 16.83
N ARG A 153 19.75 -10.99 17.95
CA ARG A 153 18.69 -11.63 18.76
C ARG A 153 17.31 -11.57 18.07
N LYS A 154 16.89 -10.40 17.59
CA LYS A 154 15.57 -10.17 16.95
C LYS A 154 15.46 -10.86 15.58
N THR A 155 16.30 -10.46 14.64
CA THR A 155 16.17 -10.89 13.23
C THR A 155 17.02 -12.12 12.94
N GLY A 156 18.22 -12.21 13.54
CA GLY A 156 19.08 -13.39 13.43
C GLY A 156 18.48 -14.63 14.13
N GLY A 157 17.79 -14.45 15.26
CA GLY A 157 17.17 -15.56 16.02
C GLY A 157 16.17 -16.37 15.21
N LEU A 158 15.36 -15.72 14.36
CA LEU A 158 14.39 -16.45 13.52
C LEU A 158 15.06 -17.23 12.38
N PHE A 159 16.18 -16.72 11.83
CA PHE A 159 16.98 -17.46 10.86
C PHE A 159 17.70 -18.64 11.50
N MET A 160 18.26 -18.41 12.70
CA MET A 160 18.89 -19.43 13.50
C MET A 160 17.94 -20.56 13.88
N LEU A 161 16.69 -20.22 14.21
CA LEU A 161 15.63 -21.21 14.46
C LEU A 161 15.46 -22.17 13.28
N ALA A 162 15.33 -21.63 12.07
CA ALA A 162 15.17 -22.45 10.87
C ALA A 162 16.38 -23.38 10.69
N ILE A 163 17.60 -22.84 10.76
CA ILE A 163 18.83 -23.60 10.56
C ILE A 163 19.00 -24.68 11.64
N ARG A 164 18.82 -24.36 12.92
CA ARG A 164 18.97 -25.33 14.03
C ARG A 164 17.94 -26.44 13.96
N LEU A 165 16.68 -26.13 13.60
CA LEU A 165 15.66 -27.16 13.41
C LEU A 165 15.98 -28.07 12.21
N MET A 166 16.46 -27.51 11.10
CA MET A 166 16.92 -28.31 9.96
C MET A 166 18.12 -29.19 10.35
N GLN A 167 19.07 -28.66 11.12
CA GLN A 167 20.24 -29.41 11.56
C GLN A 167 19.88 -30.67 12.34
N LEU A 168 18.76 -30.72 13.07
CA LEU A 168 18.32 -31.94 13.76
C LEU A 168 18.18 -33.15 12.82
N PHE A 169 17.78 -32.92 11.58
CA PHE A 169 17.54 -33.94 10.55
C PHE A 169 18.67 -34.04 9.52
N SER A 170 19.75 -33.28 9.73
CA SER A 170 20.93 -33.27 8.85
C SER A 170 22.10 -34.01 9.48
N ASN A 171 22.94 -34.61 8.63
CA ASN A 171 24.27 -35.10 9.00
C ASN A 171 25.28 -33.95 9.17
N ASN A 172 25.03 -32.81 8.53
CA ASN A 172 25.89 -31.64 8.63
C ASN A 172 25.56 -30.84 9.91
N LYS A 173 26.54 -30.75 10.81
CA LYS A 173 26.46 -30.01 12.10
C LYS A 173 27.41 -28.82 12.15
N ASP A 174 27.81 -28.28 10.99
CA ASP A 174 28.68 -27.11 10.90
C ASP A 174 28.06 -25.89 11.58
N ASP A 175 28.91 -24.96 12.01
CA ASP A 175 28.47 -23.73 12.66
C ASP A 175 28.02 -22.68 11.63
N PHE A 176 26.70 -22.54 11.46
CA PHE A 176 26.08 -21.51 10.62
C PHE A 176 25.80 -20.19 11.36
N SER A 177 26.28 -20.03 12.60
CA SER A 177 25.96 -18.86 13.43
C SER A 177 26.46 -17.55 12.83
N LYS A 178 27.67 -17.56 12.28
CA LYS A 178 28.29 -16.38 11.68
C LYS A 178 27.52 -15.89 10.45
N ILE A 179 27.15 -16.81 9.54
CA ILE A 179 26.42 -16.43 8.33
C ILE A 179 24.98 -15.99 8.66
N SER A 180 24.33 -16.63 9.62
CA SER A 180 23.00 -16.23 10.10
C SER A 180 23.02 -14.83 10.70
N ALA A 181 24.04 -14.51 11.53
CA ALA A 181 24.20 -13.19 12.12
C ALA A 181 24.43 -12.11 11.05
N ILE A 182 25.30 -12.37 10.06
CA ILE A 182 25.56 -11.44 8.94
C ILE A 182 24.30 -11.20 8.12
N LEU A 183 23.56 -12.26 7.78
CA LEU A 183 22.31 -12.16 7.03
C LEU A 183 21.26 -11.38 7.84
N GLY A 184 21.10 -11.70 9.12
CA GLY A 184 20.18 -11.02 10.02
C GLY A 184 20.47 -9.52 10.10
N LEU A 185 21.75 -9.16 10.28
CA LEU A 185 22.21 -7.77 10.31
C LEU A 185 21.94 -7.05 8.98
N TYR A 186 22.27 -7.68 7.85
CA TYR A 186 22.00 -7.13 6.52
C TYR A 186 20.50 -6.88 6.30
N PHE A 187 19.64 -7.84 6.67
CA PHE A 187 18.20 -7.71 6.50
C PHE A 187 17.63 -6.57 7.33
N GLN A 188 18.07 -6.42 8.58
CA GLN A 188 17.59 -5.35 9.44
C GLN A 188 18.07 -3.97 8.98
N ILE A 189 19.38 -3.79 8.74
CA ILE A 189 19.92 -2.51 8.27
C ILE A 189 19.25 -2.08 6.97
N ARG A 190 19.00 -3.04 6.06
CA ARG A 190 18.30 -2.77 4.82
C ARG A 190 16.85 -2.36 5.05
N ASP A 191 16.13 -2.99 5.98
CA ASP A 191 14.76 -2.62 6.31
C ASP A 191 14.70 -1.21 6.93
N ASP A 192 15.57 -0.94 7.90
CA ASP A 192 15.71 0.37 8.53
C ASP A 192 16.04 1.45 7.49
N TYR A 193 17.01 1.22 6.60
CA TYR A 193 17.34 2.12 5.51
C TYR A 193 16.14 2.39 4.58
N LEU A 194 15.38 1.35 4.21
CA LEU A 194 14.20 1.50 3.36
C LEU A 194 13.07 2.27 4.06
N ASN A 195 12.91 2.09 5.37
CA ASN A 195 11.97 2.86 6.19
C ASN A 195 12.37 4.34 6.24
N LEU A 196 13.66 4.66 6.17
CA LEU A 196 14.13 6.05 6.08
C LEU A 196 13.99 6.65 4.68
N VAL A 197 14.38 5.91 3.63
CA VAL A 197 14.48 6.40 2.24
C VAL A 197 13.17 6.40 1.48
N SER A 198 12.18 5.62 1.92
CA SER A 198 10.90 5.58 1.23
C SER A 198 10.18 6.94 1.28
N LYS A 199 9.64 7.37 0.12
CA LYS A 199 8.87 8.61 -0.15
C LYS A 199 7.62 8.81 0.73
N THR A 200 7.41 7.94 1.71
CA THR A 200 6.23 7.83 2.57
C THR A 200 6.22 8.83 3.73
N ARG A 201 7.30 9.58 3.97
CA ARG A 201 7.38 10.59 5.06
C ARG A 201 6.30 11.67 4.95
N ASP A 202 6.17 12.32 3.80
CA ASP A 202 5.10 13.31 3.56
C ASP A 202 3.73 12.65 3.68
N GLN A 203 3.59 11.42 3.16
CA GLN A 203 2.34 10.67 3.18
C GLN A 203 1.92 10.26 4.60
N ALA A 204 2.86 9.95 5.47
CA ALA A 204 2.64 9.58 6.86
C ALA A 204 2.09 10.78 7.65
N VAL A 205 2.74 11.94 7.55
CA VAL A 205 2.26 13.18 8.21
C VAL A 205 0.88 13.58 7.70
N ILE A 206 0.64 13.45 6.38
CA ILE A 206 -0.68 13.71 5.81
C ILE A 206 -1.72 12.74 6.37
N SER A 207 -1.40 11.45 6.48
CA SER A 207 -2.29 10.43 7.06
C SER A 207 -2.62 10.71 8.53
N ASP A 208 -1.65 11.15 9.32
CA ASP A 208 -1.87 11.53 10.72
C ASP A 208 -2.77 12.75 10.83
N LEU A 209 -2.57 13.77 9.99
CA LEU A 209 -3.44 14.93 9.89
C LEU A 209 -4.86 14.55 9.47
N GLU A 210 -5.02 13.62 8.51
CA GLU A 210 -6.32 13.07 8.13
C GLU A 210 -7.01 12.42 9.34
N GLY A 211 -6.30 11.59 10.10
CA GLY A 211 -6.81 10.93 11.32
C GLY A 211 -7.27 11.93 12.39
N GLN A 212 -6.46 12.96 12.66
CA GLN A 212 -6.79 14.02 13.62
C GLN A 212 -8.01 14.84 13.16
N LEU A 213 -8.10 15.19 11.88
CA LEU A 213 -9.27 15.87 11.31
C LEU A 213 -10.53 15.01 11.40
N HIS A 214 -10.43 13.71 11.12
CA HIS A 214 -11.54 12.78 11.29
C HIS A 214 -11.99 12.71 12.77
N SER A 215 -11.06 12.63 13.71
CA SER A 215 -11.38 12.65 15.15
C SER A 215 -12.09 13.95 15.55
N PHE A 216 -11.54 15.09 15.18
CA PHE A 216 -12.14 16.40 15.48
C PHE A 216 -13.54 16.55 14.88
N LEU A 217 -13.73 16.18 13.61
CA LEU A 217 -15.02 16.30 12.95
C LEU A 217 -16.07 15.29 13.46
N LYS A 218 -15.66 14.17 14.07
CA LYS A 218 -16.56 13.23 14.75
C LYS A 218 -17.15 13.80 16.05
N HIS A 219 -16.46 14.74 16.69
CA HIS A 219 -16.99 15.47 17.85
C HIS A 219 -18.05 16.51 17.45
N LEU A 220 -18.15 16.85 16.15
CA LEU A 220 -19.23 17.66 15.61
C LEU A 220 -20.46 16.81 15.28
N ASN A 221 -21.60 17.46 15.05
CA ASN A 221 -22.84 16.81 14.61
C ASN A 221 -22.61 15.81 13.45
N ALA A 222 -23.16 14.60 13.58
CA ALA A 222 -23.00 13.51 12.61
C ALA A 222 -23.38 13.91 11.17
N ARG A 223 -24.41 14.75 11.00
CA ARG A 223 -24.83 15.29 9.70
C ARG A 223 -23.73 16.11 9.02
N THR A 224 -22.98 16.89 9.82
CA THR A 224 -21.86 17.72 9.35
C THR A 224 -20.65 16.84 9.01
N TYR A 225 -20.35 15.85 9.86
CA TYR A 225 -19.29 14.87 9.62
C TYR A 225 -19.48 14.12 8.29
N HIS A 226 -20.67 13.57 8.03
CA HIS A 226 -20.94 12.84 6.79
C HIS A 226 -20.80 13.71 5.52
N ARG A 227 -21.08 15.01 5.63
CA ARG A 227 -20.90 15.95 4.52
C ARG A 227 -19.43 16.26 4.28
N ILE A 228 -18.66 16.51 5.35
CA ILE A 228 -17.28 16.99 5.26
C ILE A 228 -16.28 15.83 5.08
N ARG A 229 -16.58 14.61 5.55
CA ARG A 229 -15.65 13.46 5.50
C ARG A 229 -15.08 13.19 4.11
N ARG A 230 -15.86 13.41 3.04
CA ARG A 230 -15.43 13.22 1.65
C ARG A 230 -14.29 14.17 1.25
N SER A 231 -14.22 15.33 1.90
CA SER A 231 -13.23 16.37 1.63
C SER A 231 -12.02 16.31 2.57
N VAL A 232 -12.07 15.51 3.66
CA VAL A 232 -11.00 15.46 4.67
C VAL A 232 -9.62 15.12 4.06
N PRO A 233 -9.47 14.12 3.17
CA PRO A 233 -8.16 13.82 2.57
C PRO A 233 -7.60 14.98 1.74
N LEU A 234 -8.46 15.71 1.04
CA LEU A 234 -8.06 16.89 0.27
C LEU A 234 -7.67 18.06 1.18
N LEU A 235 -8.42 18.25 2.28
CA LEU A 235 -8.15 19.29 3.26
C LEU A 235 -6.83 19.04 4.01
N ALA A 236 -6.55 17.79 4.42
CA ALA A 236 -5.30 17.44 5.08
C ALA A 236 -4.09 17.68 4.18
N ARG A 237 -4.16 17.23 2.92
CA ARG A 237 -3.11 17.51 1.91
C ARG A 237 -2.94 18.99 1.65
N PHE A 238 -4.05 19.72 1.49
CA PHE A 238 -4.02 21.16 1.28
C PHE A 238 -3.36 21.87 2.45
N TRP A 239 -3.76 21.54 3.67
CA TRP A 239 -3.21 22.11 4.88
C TRP A 239 -1.70 21.83 5.01
N TYR A 240 -1.30 20.57 4.85
CA TYR A 240 0.11 20.16 4.93
C TYR A 240 0.98 20.93 3.92
N PHE A 241 0.59 20.91 2.64
CA PHE A 241 1.35 21.60 1.60
C PHE A 241 1.24 23.12 1.68
N TYR A 242 0.13 23.67 2.20
CA TYR A 242 0.02 25.10 2.46
C TYR A 242 1.03 25.54 3.52
N MET A 243 1.06 24.85 4.66
CA MET A 243 1.94 25.18 5.78
C MET A 243 3.42 25.00 5.45
N THR A 244 3.76 23.94 4.72
CA THR A 244 5.14 23.72 4.29
C THR A 244 5.50 24.64 3.12
N SER A 245 4.77 24.55 2.02
CA SER A 245 5.18 25.12 0.74
C SER A 245 5.00 26.62 0.63
N VAL A 246 3.84 27.16 1.03
CA VAL A 246 3.52 28.59 0.84
C VAL A 246 4.31 29.49 1.80
N TYR A 247 4.79 28.92 2.92
CA TYR A 247 5.67 29.59 3.87
C TYR A 247 7.16 29.39 3.55
N ASN A 248 7.51 28.86 2.37
CA ASN A 248 8.89 28.57 1.97
C ASN A 248 9.64 27.61 2.90
N LEU A 249 8.92 26.74 3.60
CA LEU A 249 9.51 25.64 4.35
C LEU A 249 9.65 24.42 3.43
N GLN A 250 10.65 23.58 3.70
CA GLN A 250 10.77 22.29 3.02
C GLN A 250 9.67 21.36 3.55
N THR A 251 9.12 20.51 2.67
CA THR A 251 8.38 19.34 3.15
C THR A 251 9.36 18.37 3.83
N LEU A 252 8.84 17.42 4.60
CA LEU A 252 9.68 16.43 5.27
C LEU A 252 10.43 15.57 4.24
N GLY A 253 9.77 15.25 3.13
CA GLY A 253 10.38 14.60 1.97
C GLY A 253 11.43 15.46 1.28
N GLU A 254 11.24 16.78 1.18
CA GLU A 254 12.21 17.72 0.61
C GLU A 254 13.46 17.86 1.47
N GLU A 255 13.31 17.99 2.78
CA GLU A 255 14.40 18.03 3.75
C GLU A 255 15.22 16.73 3.72
N TYR A 256 14.52 15.59 3.77
CA TYR A 256 15.15 14.27 3.82
C TYR A 256 15.90 13.95 2.52
N THR A 257 15.30 14.24 1.37
CA THR A 257 15.95 14.05 0.05
C THR A 257 16.99 15.12 -0.26
N GLY A 258 17.11 16.16 0.57
CA GLY A 258 17.99 17.29 0.32
C GLY A 258 17.65 18.05 -0.96
N THR A 259 16.36 18.14 -1.31
CA THR A 259 15.87 18.83 -2.51
C THR A 259 15.24 20.18 -2.16
N LEU A 260 15.47 21.17 -3.02
CA LEU A 260 14.89 22.51 -2.92
C LEU A 260 14.05 22.83 -4.14
N ARG A 261 12.94 23.53 -3.90
CA ARG A 261 12.08 24.06 -4.95
C ARG A 261 12.55 25.43 -5.41
N LEU A 262 12.90 25.51 -6.69
CA LEU A 262 13.34 26.76 -7.31
C LEU A 262 12.53 27.03 -8.58
N THR A 263 12.40 28.30 -8.95
CA THR A 263 11.86 28.70 -10.25
C THR A 263 12.85 28.37 -11.37
N ARG A 264 12.43 28.60 -12.63
CA ARG A 264 13.32 28.44 -13.80
C ARG A 264 14.65 29.19 -13.62
N ASP A 265 14.57 30.41 -13.08
CA ASP A 265 15.69 31.32 -12.83
C ASP A 265 16.48 31.02 -11.54
N ARG A 266 16.26 29.85 -10.93
CA ARG A 266 16.93 29.40 -9.69
C ARG A 266 16.65 30.29 -8.47
N LYS A 267 15.55 31.05 -8.48
CA LYS A 267 15.09 31.84 -7.33
C LYS A 267 14.06 31.07 -6.52
N VAL A 268 13.91 31.40 -5.24
CA VAL A 268 12.82 30.87 -4.41
C VAL A 268 11.47 31.33 -5.00
N PRO A 269 10.51 30.43 -5.22
CA PRO A 269 9.19 30.79 -5.76
C PRO A 269 8.47 31.81 -4.88
N THR A 270 7.74 32.75 -5.49
CA THR A 270 6.90 33.66 -4.71
C THR A 270 5.67 32.92 -4.17
N LYS A 271 5.07 33.45 -3.09
CA LYS A 271 3.84 32.89 -2.49
C LYS A 271 2.73 32.66 -3.52
N LEU A 272 2.58 33.57 -4.49
CA LEU A 272 1.62 33.43 -5.58
C LEU A 272 1.90 32.20 -6.45
N HIS A 273 3.16 31.98 -6.85
CA HIS A 273 3.55 30.80 -7.63
C HIS A 273 3.31 29.50 -6.86
N GLN A 274 3.57 29.50 -5.55
CA GLN A 274 3.35 28.34 -4.68
C GLN A 274 1.87 28.05 -4.45
N LEU A 275 1.03 29.10 -4.35
CA LEU A 275 -0.41 28.93 -4.24
C LEU A 275 -1.00 28.37 -5.55
N VAL A 276 -0.58 28.90 -6.70
CA VAL A 276 -0.97 28.35 -8.01
C VAL A 276 -0.53 26.90 -8.15
N TRP A 277 0.71 26.60 -7.75
CA TRP A 277 1.22 25.23 -7.70
C TRP A 277 0.35 24.32 -6.83
N LEU A 278 0.01 24.75 -5.61
CA LEU A 278 -0.80 23.98 -4.65
C LEU A 278 -2.19 23.66 -5.22
N ILE A 279 -2.84 24.67 -5.80
CA ILE A 279 -4.16 24.51 -6.43
C ILE A 279 -4.09 23.51 -7.58
N LEU A 280 -3.06 23.59 -8.43
CA LEU A 280 -2.86 22.65 -9.54
C LEU A 280 -2.47 21.25 -9.06
N HIS A 281 -1.68 21.15 -7.98
CA HIS A 281 -1.18 19.89 -7.45
C HIS A 281 -2.30 19.05 -6.84
N ILE A 282 -3.22 19.69 -6.11
CA ILE A 282 -4.33 19.00 -5.43
C ILE A 282 -5.60 18.98 -6.30
N GLY A 283 -5.89 20.09 -6.97
CA GLY A 283 -7.15 20.32 -7.68
C GLY A 283 -7.08 20.26 -9.20
N GLY A 284 -5.90 20.13 -9.81
CA GLY A 284 -5.72 20.29 -11.26
C GLY A 284 -6.57 19.32 -12.10
N GLU A 285 -6.56 18.03 -11.78
CA GLU A 285 -7.34 17.02 -12.51
C GLU A 285 -8.86 17.17 -12.32
N PRO A 286 -9.39 17.29 -11.08
CA PRO A 286 -10.81 17.58 -10.87
C PRO A 286 -11.29 18.88 -11.54
N LEU A 287 -10.47 19.93 -11.53
CA LEU A 287 -10.80 21.22 -12.13
C LEU A 287 -10.86 21.12 -13.66
N ALA A 288 -9.89 20.42 -14.27
CA ALA A 288 -9.87 20.18 -15.71
C ALA A 288 -11.09 19.39 -16.19
N LEU A 289 -11.47 18.34 -15.46
CA LEU A 289 -12.68 17.55 -15.78
C LEU A 289 -13.96 18.38 -15.66
N ARG A 290 -14.06 19.25 -14.63
CA ARG A 290 -15.19 20.17 -14.49
C ARG A 290 -15.24 21.20 -15.62
N ALA A 291 -14.10 21.76 -16.02
CA ALA A 291 -14.02 22.70 -17.14
C ALA A 291 -14.48 22.06 -18.45
N LEU A 292 -14.05 20.82 -18.72
CA LEU A 292 -14.51 20.05 -19.89
C LEU A 292 -16.00 19.74 -19.84
N GLY A 293 -16.56 19.41 -18.66
CA GLY A 293 -18.01 19.26 -18.48
C GLY A 293 -18.79 20.56 -18.68
N HIS A 294 -18.22 21.69 -18.28
CA HIS A 294 -18.83 23.00 -18.52
C HIS A 294 -18.81 23.36 -20.02
N ALA A 295 -17.70 23.11 -20.71
CA ALA A 295 -17.59 23.27 -22.16
C ALA A 295 -18.63 22.41 -22.90
N GLU A 296 -18.82 21.17 -22.48
CA GLU A 296 -19.87 20.28 -23.00
C GLU A 296 -21.28 20.88 -22.83
N SER A 297 -21.56 21.48 -21.67
CA SER A 297 -22.85 22.13 -21.40
C SER A 297 -23.06 23.37 -22.27
N ILE A 298 -22.01 24.17 -22.50
CA ILE A 298 -22.05 25.33 -23.39
C ILE A 298 -22.36 24.87 -24.82
N VAL A 299 -21.62 23.89 -25.35
CA VAL A 299 -21.82 23.35 -26.71
C VAL A 299 -23.25 22.84 -26.91
N LYS A 300 -23.82 22.15 -25.91
CA LYS A 300 -25.21 21.68 -25.95
C LYS A 300 -26.24 22.82 -25.99
N LYS A 301 -26.00 23.88 -25.21
CA LYS A 301 -26.93 25.03 -25.05
C LYS A 301 -26.82 26.10 -26.13
N SER A 302 -25.74 26.12 -26.92
CA SER A 302 -25.54 27.13 -27.96
C SER A 302 -26.58 27.03 -29.09
N PRO A 303 -27.39 28.08 -29.33
CA PRO A 303 -28.39 28.09 -30.40
C PRO A 303 -27.77 28.30 -31.80
N SER A 304 -26.57 28.86 -31.87
CA SER A 304 -25.89 29.24 -33.14
C SER A 304 -25.13 28.09 -33.83
N LEU A 305 -25.03 26.92 -33.20
CA LEU A 305 -24.28 25.78 -33.74
C LEU A 305 -25.23 24.81 -34.45
N THR A 306 -24.90 24.46 -35.71
CA THR A 306 -25.57 23.39 -36.45
C THR A 306 -25.35 22.04 -35.77
N GLN A 307 -26.35 21.14 -35.82
CA GLN A 307 -26.28 19.81 -35.20
C GLN A 307 -25.00 19.00 -35.53
N PRO A 308 -24.54 18.90 -36.80
CA PRO A 308 -23.28 18.20 -37.11
C PRO A 308 -22.04 18.84 -36.46
N ALA A 309 -22.01 20.16 -36.30
CA ALA A 309 -20.92 20.85 -35.61
C ALA A 309 -20.93 20.57 -34.10
N LYS A 310 -22.12 20.44 -33.49
CA LYS A 310 -22.25 20.04 -32.08
C LYS A 310 -21.72 18.63 -31.86
N ASP A 311 -22.06 17.69 -32.75
CA ASP A 311 -21.65 16.29 -32.63
C ASP A 311 -20.12 16.13 -32.73
N VAL A 312 -19.47 16.87 -33.64
CA VAL A 312 -18.00 16.91 -33.74
C VAL A 312 -17.38 17.48 -32.47
N LEU A 313 -17.88 18.62 -31.97
CA LEU A 313 -17.35 19.25 -30.76
C LEU A 313 -17.54 18.39 -29.51
N LEU A 314 -18.68 17.72 -29.36
CA LEU A 314 -18.94 16.80 -28.25
C LEU A 314 -18.00 15.59 -28.30
N LYS A 315 -17.80 15.02 -29.50
CA LYS A 315 -16.84 13.92 -29.70
C LYS A 315 -15.40 14.36 -29.38
N CYS A 316 -15.03 15.60 -29.70
CA CYS A 316 -13.75 16.17 -29.27
C CYS A 316 -13.64 16.30 -27.75
N VAL A 317 -14.66 16.81 -27.07
CA VAL A 317 -14.67 16.94 -25.59
C VAL A 317 -14.58 15.57 -24.92
N GLU A 318 -15.30 14.56 -25.41
CA GLU A 318 -15.21 13.17 -24.92
C GLU A 318 -13.82 12.58 -25.15
N CYS A 319 -13.23 12.81 -26.32
CA CYS A 319 -11.85 12.43 -26.60
C CYS A 319 -10.89 13.06 -25.58
N PHE A 320 -10.98 14.37 -25.32
CA PHE A 320 -10.13 15.04 -24.33
C PHE A 320 -10.30 14.49 -22.91
N LYS A 321 -11.52 14.13 -22.50
CA LYS A 321 -11.75 13.47 -21.20
C LYS A 321 -11.09 12.09 -21.14
N GLY A 322 -11.15 11.31 -22.22
CA GLY A 322 -10.54 9.99 -22.32
C GLY A 322 -9.01 9.98 -22.37
N GLN A 323 -8.38 11.07 -22.81
CA GLN A 323 -6.93 11.17 -22.99
C GLN A 323 -6.14 11.61 -21.74
N ALA A 324 -6.79 11.89 -20.61
CA ALA A 324 -6.10 12.29 -19.37
C ALA A 324 -5.00 11.31 -18.90
N PRO A 325 -5.19 9.97 -18.98
CA PRO A 325 -4.14 9.00 -18.65
C PRO A 325 -2.95 9.07 -19.61
N LEU A 326 -3.20 9.32 -20.90
CA LEU A 326 -2.14 9.47 -21.90
C LEU A 326 -1.28 10.70 -21.59
N LEU A 327 -1.90 11.83 -21.23
CA LEU A 327 -1.19 13.05 -20.86
C LEU A 327 -0.28 12.83 -19.64
N LYS A 328 -0.74 12.08 -18.62
CA LYS A 328 0.08 11.69 -17.46
C LYS A 328 1.28 10.82 -17.88
N ARG A 329 1.07 9.85 -18.77
CA ARG A 329 2.14 8.99 -19.30
C ARG A 329 3.18 9.80 -20.09
N ILE A 330 2.73 10.69 -20.96
CA ILE A 330 3.61 11.62 -21.72
C ILE A 330 4.41 12.49 -20.75
N HIS A 331 3.78 13.02 -19.70
CA HIS A 331 4.46 13.83 -18.70
C HIS A 331 5.56 13.05 -17.95
N HIS A 332 5.27 11.84 -17.46
CA HIS A 332 6.25 10.99 -16.78
C HIS A 332 7.43 10.63 -17.70
N PHE A 333 7.14 10.31 -18.96
CA PHE A 333 8.18 10.10 -19.97
C PHE A 333 9.10 11.35 -20.12
N LEU A 334 8.51 12.54 -20.30
CA LEU A 334 9.27 13.78 -20.44
C LEU A 334 10.07 14.11 -19.18
N PHE A 335 9.59 13.68 -18.01
CA PHE A 335 10.33 13.76 -16.76
C PHE A 335 11.54 12.82 -16.77
N TYR A 336 11.40 11.56 -17.15
CA TYR A 336 12.51 10.60 -17.17
C TYR A 336 13.65 11.00 -18.13
N ILE A 337 13.33 11.67 -19.25
CA ILE A 337 14.37 12.19 -20.15
C ILE A 337 15.07 13.43 -19.58
N ASN A 338 14.30 14.40 -19.06
CA ASN A 338 14.82 15.73 -18.77
C ASN A 338 15.17 15.94 -17.29
N GLY A 339 14.61 15.16 -16.38
CA GLY A 339 14.79 15.27 -14.92
C GLY A 339 14.21 16.52 -14.26
N LYS A 340 13.45 17.37 -14.99
CA LYS A 340 13.10 18.72 -14.53
C LYS A 340 11.82 18.83 -13.69
N TYR A 341 10.76 18.15 -14.09
CA TYR A 341 9.42 18.34 -13.52
C TYR A 341 8.74 16.99 -13.24
N TYR A 342 8.71 16.57 -11.98
CA TYR A 342 8.13 15.29 -11.56
C TYR A 342 6.60 15.28 -11.58
N HIS A 343 5.96 16.39 -11.19
CA HIS A 343 4.50 16.56 -11.27
C HIS A 343 4.10 17.53 -12.39
N ILE A 344 2.90 17.33 -12.95
CA ILE A 344 2.32 18.23 -13.96
C ILE A 344 2.17 19.65 -13.39
N ALA A 345 1.76 19.77 -12.13
CA ALA A 345 1.67 21.05 -11.43
C ALA A 345 3.01 21.81 -11.40
N ASN A 346 4.13 21.09 -11.21
CA ASN A 346 5.48 21.68 -11.23
C ASN A 346 5.80 22.28 -12.60
N ARG A 347 5.38 21.60 -13.67
CA ARG A 347 5.61 22.04 -15.05
C ARG A 347 4.84 23.31 -15.38
N PHE A 348 3.58 23.39 -14.98
CA PHE A 348 2.75 24.59 -15.19
C PHE A 348 3.18 25.75 -14.29
N ALA A 349 3.51 25.49 -13.03
CA ALA A 349 3.99 26.53 -12.10
C ALA A 349 5.46 26.93 -12.35
N GLY A 350 6.18 26.21 -13.21
CA GLY A 350 7.60 26.47 -13.50
C GLY A 350 8.56 26.17 -12.35
N ILE A 351 8.12 25.39 -11.36
CA ILE A 351 8.90 25.02 -10.16
C ILE A 351 9.67 23.73 -10.44
N LYS A 352 11.00 23.73 -10.29
CA LYS A 352 11.86 22.55 -10.42
C LYS A 352 12.46 22.19 -9.07
N TYR A 353 12.71 20.90 -8.88
CA TYR A 353 13.48 20.40 -7.73
C TYR A 353 14.96 20.41 -8.07
N VAL A 354 15.78 20.96 -7.18
CA VAL A 354 17.24 20.97 -7.28
C VAL A 354 17.81 20.28 -6.05
N LEU A 355 18.69 19.29 -6.27
CA LEU A 355 19.39 18.60 -5.19
C LEU A 355 20.50 19.51 -4.65
N VAL A 356 20.57 19.66 -3.33
CA VAL A 356 21.57 20.51 -2.64
C VAL A 356 22.75 19.68 -2.12
N ARG A 357 22.51 18.41 -1.78
CA ARG A 357 23.52 17.51 -1.23
C ARG A 357 24.28 16.79 -2.36
N HIS A 358 25.41 17.36 -2.77
CA HIS A 358 26.25 16.86 -3.86
C HIS A 358 26.87 15.49 -3.58
N TRP A 359 27.12 15.13 -2.32
CA TRP A 359 27.69 13.82 -1.93
C TRP A 359 26.70 12.64 -2.00
N LEU A 360 25.41 12.88 -2.26
CA LEU A 360 24.40 11.82 -2.45
C LEU A 360 24.38 11.27 -3.89
N GLN A 361 25.25 11.75 -4.78
CA GLN A 361 25.32 11.27 -6.16
C GLN A 361 26.24 10.05 -6.29
N SER A 362 25.69 8.97 -6.83
CA SER A 362 26.39 8.29 -7.92
C SER A 362 25.69 8.67 -9.22
N ASP A 363 26.41 9.26 -10.17
CA ASP A 363 25.91 9.58 -11.52
C ASP A 363 25.44 8.34 -12.31
N SER A 364 25.61 7.14 -11.74
CA SER A 364 25.29 5.85 -12.34
C SER A 364 23.81 5.69 -12.74
N PHE A 365 22.87 6.32 -12.04
CA PHE A 365 21.43 6.10 -12.26
C PHE A 365 20.79 7.00 -13.33
N ALA A 366 21.42 8.13 -13.69
CA ALA A 366 20.84 9.09 -14.64
C ALA A 366 20.68 8.49 -16.05
N GLY A 367 21.59 7.59 -16.45
CA GLY A 367 21.50 6.85 -17.71
C GLY A 367 20.31 5.90 -17.76
N SER A 368 20.08 5.16 -16.67
CA SER A 368 18.99 4.18 -16.54
C SER A 368 17.60 4.83 -16.64
N PHE A 369 17.40 6.00 -16.03
CA PHE A 369 16.13 6.73 -16.16
C PHE A 369 15.92 7.29 -17.58
N LYS A 370 16.96 7.77 -18.26
CA LYS A 370 16.84 8.20 -19.66
C LYS A 370 16.44 7.04 -20.58
N LEU A 371 16.98 5.84 -20.36
CA LEU A 371 16.58 4.63 -21.08
C LEU A 371 15.12 4.28 -20.81
N LEU A 372 14.69 4.28 -19.55
CA LEU A 372 13.30 4.03 -19.16
C LEU A 372 12.32 5.04 -19.81
N GLY A 373 12.74 6.31 -19.92
CA GLY A 373 12.00 7.32 -20.67
C GLY A 373 11.85 6.94 -22.14
N LYS A 374 12.95 6.64 -22.83
CA LYS A 374 12.91 6.24 -24.25
C LYS A 374 12.04 4.99 -24.49
N LEU A 375 12.09 4.00 -23.62
CA LEU A 375 11.24 2.80 -23.69
C LEU A 375 9.76 3.13 -23.47
N SER A 376 9.45 4.02 -22.53
CA SER A 376 8.07 4.47 -22.29
C SER A 376 7.50 5.22 -23.50
N LEU A 377 8.32 6.03 -24.20
CA LEU A 377 7.93 6.69 -25.45
C LEU A 377 7.66 5.67 -26.55
N PHE A 378 8.56 4.71 -26.73
CA PHE A 378 8.38 3.64 -27.70
C PHE A 378 7.07 2.89 -27.46
N TYR A 379 6.76 2.54 -26.21
CA TYR A 379 5.52 1.87 -25.85
C TYR A 379 4.27 2.72 -26.17
N ILE A 380 4.30 4.03 -25.91
CA ILE A 380 3.19 4.94 -26.24
C ILE A 380 3.02 5.05 -27.75
N LEU A 381 4.10 5.22 -28.51
CA LEU A 381 4.05 5.30 -29.97
C LEU A 381 3.57 3.98 -30.58
N PHE A 382 4.09 2.85 -30.09
CA PHE A 382 3.71 1.51 -30.55
C PHE A 382 2.22 1.23 -30.32
N ASN A 383 1.70 1.47 -29.11
CA ASN A 383 0.26 1.32 -28.83
C ASN A 383 -0.61 2.36 -29.56
N GLY A 384 -0.05 3.52 -29.91
CA GLY A 384 -0.73 4.52 -30.73
C GLY A 384 -0.81 4.16 -32.21
N ILE A 385 0.17 3.42 -32.72
CA ILE A 385 0.29 3.02 -34.14
C ILE A 385 -0.37 1.65 -34.38
N GLN A 386 -0.40 0.75 -33.40
CA GLN A 386 -1.02 -0.58 -33.53
C GLN A 386 -2.45 -0.53 -34.11
N PRO A 387 -3.36 0.37 -33.67
CA PRO A 387 -4.71 0.47 -34.23
C PRO A 387 -4.75 0.86 -35.72
N PHE A 388 -3.73 1.55 -36.21
CA PHE A 388 -3.61 1.96 -37.62
C PHE A 388 -2.94 0.88 -38.48
N LEU A 389 -2.06 0.05 -37.91
CA LEU A 389 -1.40 -1.05 -38.62
C LEU A 389 -2.27 -2.31 -38.72
N THR A 390 -3.19 -2.54 -37.78
CA THR A 390 -4.15 -3.67 -37.80
C THR A 390 -5.53 -3.28 -38.33
N ALA A 391 -5.63 -2.21 -39.13
CA ALA A 391 -6.87 -1.81 -39.77
C ALA A 391 -7.19 -2.75 -40.94
N GLU A 392 -7.80 -3.90 -40.66
CA GLU A 392 -8.50 -4.68 -41.69
C GLU A 392 -9.79 -3.94 -42.12
N PRO A 393 -10.14 -3.95 -43.42
CA PRO A 393 -11.36 -3.32 -43.91
C PRO A 393 -12.57 -4.16 -43.47
N GLN A 394 -13.35 -3.66 -42.51
CA GLN A 394 -14.60 -4.30 -42.10
C GLN A 394 -15.71 -4.00 -43.11
N GLY A 395 -16.19 -5.06 -43.77
CA GLY A 395 -17.44 -5.06 -44.54
C GLY A 395 -18.68 -4.85 -43.65
N PRO A 396 -19.86 -4.63 -44.26
CA PRO A 396 -21.06 -4.22 -43.53
C PRO A 396 -21.62 -5.37 -42.70
N ASP A 397 -22.24 -5.01 -41.57
CA ASP A 397 -23.02 -5.86 -40.68
C ASP A 397 -22.27 -6.92 -39.86
N LYS A 398 -21.65 -6.44 -38.78
CA LYS A 398 -21.98 -6.99 -37.46
C LYS A 398 -22.38 -5.83 -36.55
N THR A 399 -23.69 -5.71 -36.35
CA THR A 399 -24.31 -4.96 -35.26
C THR A 399 -23.77 -5.48 -33.92
N VAL A 400 -22.62 -4.97 -33.52
CA VAL A 400 -22.26 -4.86 -32.12
C VAL A 400 -23.28 -3.89 -31.56
N GLN A 401 -24.32 -4.43 -30.92
CA GLN A 401 -25.18 -3.65 -30.07
C GLN A 401 -24.27 -2.89 -29.11
N THR A 402 -24.16 -1.58 -29.34
CA THR A 402 -23.71 -0.64 -28.33
C THR A 402 -24.70 -0.78 -27.19
N ILE A 403 -24.45 -1.70 -26.26
CA ILE A 403 -25.10 -1.67 -24.96
C ILE A 403 -24.67 -0.33 -24.39
N THR A 404 -25.58 0.64 -24.45
CA THR A 404 -25.56 1.81 -23.60
C THR A 404 -25.47 1.29 -22.17
N THR A 405 -24.25 1.18 -21.64
CA THR A 405 -23.99 0.93 -20.23
C THR A 405 -24.61 2.09 -19.47
N GLN A 406 -25.84 1.91 -18.98
CA GLN A 406 -26.39 2.79 -17.98
C GLN A 406 -25.43 2.76 -16.80
N SER A 407 -24.69 3.85 -16.59
CA SER A 407 -23.74 3.95 -15.49
C SER A 407 -24.50 3.84 -14.16
N VAL A 408 -24.45 2.67 -13.51
CA VAL A 408 -25.13 2.43 -12.24
C VAL A 408 -24.49 3.31 -11.18
N LYS A 409 -25.29 4.21 -10.58
CA LYS A 409 -24.86 5.10 -9.50
C LYS A 409 -25.12 4.43 -8.16
N CYS A 410 -24.18 4.54 -7.22
CA CYS A 410 -24.37 4.07 -5.86
C CYS A 410 -25.40 4.96 -5.14
N ILE A 411 -26.44 4.38 -4.56
CA ILE A 411 -27.49 5.16 -3.86
C ILE A 411 -26.97 5.86 -2.59
N VAL A 412 -25.88 5.37 -1.99
CA VAL A 412 -25.31 5.89 -0.75
C VAL A 412 -24.42 7.11 -1.01
N CYS A 413 -23.56 7.08 -2.03
CA CYS A 413 -22.69 8.22 -2.36
C CYS A 413 -23.15 9.05 -3.58
N ALA A 414 -24.22 8.63 -4.26
CA ALA A 414 -24.78 9.21 -5.48
C ALA A 414 -23.78 9.37 -6.65
N ASP A 415 -22.66 8.65 -6.60
CA ASP A 415 -21.58 8.66 -7.59
C ASP A 415 -21.52 7.33 -8.34
N GLN A 416 -20.73 7.22 -9.41
CA GLN A 416 -20.48 5.93 -10.07
C GLN A 416 -19.92 4.93 -9.06
N ILE A 417 -20.40 3.69 -9.12
CA ILE A 417 -19.96 2.63 -8.20
C ILE A 417 -18.47 2.39 -8.39
N ARG A 418 -17.68 2.65 -7.34
CA ARG A 418 -16.25 2.32 -7.27
C ARG A 418 -16.08 1.14 -6.35
N ASN A 419 -15.36 0.11 -6.77
CA ASN A 419 -15.19 -1.13 -6.01
C ASN A 419 -16.54 -1.74 -5.65
N PRO A 420 -17.26 -2.32 -6.63
CA PRO A 420 -18.64 -2.74 -6.48
C PRO A 420 -18.75 -3.90 -5.50
N THR A 421 -19.73 -3.80 -4.60
CA THR A 421 -20.00 -4.80 -3.56
C THR A 421 -21.47 -5.12 -3.54
N ALA A 422 -21.80 -6.39 -3.67
CA ALA A 422 -23.16 -6.89 -3.59
C ALA A 422 -23.51 -7.30 -2.15
N THR A 423 -24.68 -6.88 -1.69
CA THR A 423 -25.34 -7.47 -0.53
C THR A 423 -25.98 -8.81 -0.90
N PRO A 424 -26.24 -9.72 0.05
CA PRO A 424 -26.95 -11.00 -0.20
C PRO A 424 -28.30 -10.85 -0.90
N CYS A 425 -28.98 -9.71 -0.71
CA CYS A 425 -30.23 -9.37 -1.37
C CYS A 425 -30.08 -8.85 -2.81
N GLY A 426 -28.87 -8.91 -3.38
CA GLY A 426 -28.58 -8.58 -4.79
C GLY A 426 -28.32 -7.11 -5.10
N HIS A 427 -28.48 -6.20 -4.14
CA HIS A 427 -28.19 -4.77 -4.36
C HIS A 427 -26.69 -4.47 -4.33
N VAL A 428 -26.25 -3.55 -5.20
CA VAL A 428 -24.83 -3.21 -5.40
C VAL A 428 -24.53 -1.78 -4.97
N PHE A 429 -23.45 -1.61 -4.21
CA PHE A 429 -22.98 -0.32 -3.71
C PHE A 429 -21.45 -0.22 -3.85
N CYS A 430 -20.86 0.94 -3.58
CA CYS A 430 -19.41 1.01 -3.37
C CYS A 430 -19.03 0.28 -2.08
N TRP A 431 -17.92 -0.47 -2.08
CA TRP A 431 -17.40 -1.17 -0.90
C TRP A 431 -17.35 -0.29 0.34
N ALA A 432 -16.68 0.86 0.26
CA ALA A 432 -16.56 1.79 1.37
C ALA A 432 -17.92 2.32 1.86
N CYS A 433 -18.87 2.54 0.94
CA CYS A 433 -20.19 3.05 1.29
C CYS A 433 -21.07 2.01 1.97
N LEU A 434 -20.99 0.75 1.55
CA LEU A 434 -21.72 -0.34 2.19
C LEU A 434 -21.13 -0.68 3.56
N CYS A 435 -19.80 -0.79 3.68
CA CYS A 435 -19.14 -1.03 4.95
C CYS A 435 -19.47 0.07 5.97
N ASP A 436 -19.41 1.34 5.55
CA ASP A 436 -19.83 2.45 6.40
C ASP A 436 -21.30 2.32 6.82
N SER A 437 -22.21 2.03 5.90
CA SER A 437 -23.63 1.92 6.22
C SER A 437 -23.92 0.77 7.17
N LEU A 438 -23.26 -0.39 6.99
CA LEU A 438 -23.43 -1.57 7.85
C LEU A 438 -22.89 -1.34 9.28
N ASN A 439 -21.89 -0.46 9.43
CA ASN A 439 -21.40 -0.04 10.74
C ASN A 439 -22.42 0.81 11.51
N TYR A 440 -23.31 1.55 10.82
CA TYR A 440 -24.37 2.34 11.45
C TYR A 440 -25.70 1.58 11.57
N GLN A 441 -26.05 0.80 10.55
CA GLN A 441 -27.30 0.06 10.46
C GLN A 441 -27.02 -1.26 9.74
N LYS A 442 -27.17 -2.40 10.44
CA LYS A 442 -26.93 -3.76 9.93
C LYS A 442 -28.00 -4.23 8.92
N ALA A 443 -28.37 -3.37 7.98
CA ALA A 443 -29.39 -3.64 6.98
C ALA A 443 -28.96 -3.04 5.63
N CYS A 444 -29.46 -3.64 4.55
CA CYS A 444 -29.25 -3.12 3.21
C CYS A 444 -29.80 -1.69 3.09
N PRO A 445 -29.01 -0.72 2.61
CA PRO A 445 -29.45 0.67 2.48
C PRO A 445 -30.66 0.89 1.57
N LEU A 446 -30.97 -0.08 0.71
CA LEU A 446 -32.02 0.03 -0.32
C LEU A 446 -33.29 -0.75 0.07
N CYS A 447 -33.18 -2.05 0.37
CA CYS A 447 -34.34 -2.88 0.73
C CYS A 447 -34.54 -3.10 2.24
N ARG A 448 -33.62 -2.62 3.08
CA ARG A 448 -33.63 -2.76 4.56
C ARG A 448 -33.63 -4.20 5.09
N GLU A 449 -33.33 -5.18 4.24
CA GLU A 449 -33.09 -6.56 4.67
C GLU A 449 -31.84 -6.63 5.55
N GLU A 450 -31.84 -7.48 6.58
CA GLU A 450 -30.72 -7.58 7.52
C GLU A 450 -29.50 -8.17 6.82
N VAL A 451 -28.38 -7.44 6.86
CA VAL A 451 -27.13 -7.83 6.19
C VAL A 451 -26.01 -7.79 7.20
N GLN A 452 -25.30 -8.91 7.35
CA GLN A 452 -24.09 -9.01 8.16
C GLN A 452 -22.86 -8.69 7.28
N SER A 453 -21.88 -7.99 7.86
CA SER A 453 -20.70 -7.48 7.13
C SER A 453 -19.78 -8.57 6.56
N ASP A 454 -19.90 -9.81 7.03
CA ASP A 454 -19.20 -11.00 6.54
C ASP A 454 -19.83 -11.60 5.27
N ARG A 455 -21.06 -11.21 4.93
CA ARG A 455 -21.82 -11.76 3.78
C ARG A 455 -21.86 -10.83 2.58
N ILE A 456 -21.13 -9.72 2.60
CA ILE A 456 -21.03 -8.82 1.46
C ILE A 456 -19.96 -9.34 0.49
N ILE A 457 -20.28 -9.36 -0.80
CA ILE A 457 -19.41 -9.95 -1.82
C ILE A 457 -18.82 -8.84 -2.66
N PHE A 458 -17.50 -8.74 -2.69
CA PHE A 458 -16.80 -7.84 -3.59
C PHE A 458 -16.86 -8.38 -5.02
N LEU A 459 -17.36 -7.58 -5.96
CA LEU A 459 -17.48 -7.95 -7.36
C LEU A 459 -16.22 -7.50 -8.12
N GLN A 460 -15.37 -8.45 -8.49
CA GLN A 460 -14.29 -8.24 -9.45
C GLN A 460 -14.90 -8.43 -10.85
N ASN A 461 -14.86 -7.39 -11.70
CA ASN A 461 -15.44 -7.34 -13.06
C ASN A 461 -16.95 -7.03 -13.17
N TYR A 462 -17.47 -6.16 -12.29
CA TYR A 462 -18.78 -5.55 -12.50
C TYR A 462 -18.69 -4.50 -13.62
N VAL A 463 -19.31 -4.79 -14.78
CA VAL A 463 -19.36 -3.94 -15.97
C VAL A 463 -20.69 -3.22 -16.05
#